data_AF-A0A9Q3IS56-F1
#
_entry.id   AF-A0A9Q3IS56-F1
#
_cell.length_a   1.000
_cell.length_b   1.000
_cell.length_c   1.000
_cell.angle_alpha   90.00
_cell.angle_beta   90.00
_cell.angle_gamma   90.00
#
_symmetry.space_group_name_H-M   'P 1'
#
loop_
_entity.id
_entity.type
_entity.pdbx_description
1 polymer ?
#
loop_
_entity_poly.entity_id
_entity_poly.type
_entity_poly.pdbx_seq_one_letter_code
_entity_poly.pdbx_strand_id
1 'polypeptide(L)'
;MGIVALSCLNLPPSICHKLPHLFLSNIMPGPQAANMTMISHLLMPLVDDLLHFKDPVEIPTFQRPNGRMIQVRLLTIVGDSGATHKVGGFASH
;
A
#
# COMPACT_ATOMS: atom_id res chain seq x y z
N MET A 1 15.95 -7.79 -6.87
CA MET A 1 14.49 -7.85 -7.12
C MET A 1 13.81 -7.01 -6.06
N GLY A 2 12.99 -6.06 -6.44
CA GLY A 2 12.21 -5.24 -5.51
C GLY A 2 10.74 -5.66 -5.51
N ILE A 3 9.98 -5.28 -4.49
CA ILE A 3 8.54 -5.54 -4.41
C ILE A 3 7.79 -4.27 -4.06
N VAL A 4 6.54 -4.19 -4.51
CA VAL A 4 5.56 -3.20 -4.03
C VAL A 4 4.52 -3.95 -3.21
N ALA A 5 4.53 -3.72 -1.91
CA ALA A 5 3.54 -4.27 -0.99
C ALA A 5 2.72 -3.13 -0.38
N LEU A 6 1.41 -3.33 -0.26
CA LEU A 6 0.49 -2.42 0.40
C LEU A 6 0.12 -2.98 1.76
N SER A 7 0.04 -2.09 2.75
CA SER A 7 -0.35 -2.38 4.12
C SER A 7 -1.56 -1.54 4.49
N CYS A 8 -2.58 -2.15 5.09
CA CYS A 8 -3.73 -1.42 5.60
C CYS A 8 -3.39 -0.79 6.95
N LEU A 9 -3.13 0.52 6.97
CA LEU A 9 -2.73 1.26 8.18
C LEU A 9 -3.87 1.43 9.21
N ASN A 10 -5.11 1.13 8.84
CA ASN A 10 -6.24 1.09 9.77
C ASN A 10 -6.25 -0.16 10.65
N LEU A 11 -5.45 -1.18 10.32
CA LEU A 11 -5.26 -2.34 11.18
C LEU A 11 -4.32 -2.00 12.35
N PRO A 12 -4.44 -2.68 13.50
CA PRO A 12 -3.51 -2.49 14.61
C PRO A 12 -2.03 -2.61 14.17
N PRO A 13 -1.12 -1.75 14.68
CA PRO A 13 0.30 -1.78 14.31
C PRO A 13 0.97 -3.15 14.50
N SER A 14 0.47 -3.94 15.44
CA SER A 14 0.96 -5.29 15.72
C SER A 14 0.65 -6.32 14.62
N ILE A 15 -0.22 -6.00 13.67
CA ILE A 15 -0.65 -6.92 12.60
C ILE A 15 -0.61 -6.33 11.19
N CYS A 16 -0.68 -5.00 11.01
CA CYS A 16 -0.81 -4.37 9.69
C CYS A 16 0.35 -4.72 8.74
N HIS A 17 1.54 -4.97 9.28
CA HIS A 17 2.75 -5.32 8.53
C HIS A 17 3.06 -6.82 8.46
N LYS A 18 2.20 -7.69 9.02
CA LYS A 18 2.41 -9.14 8.94
C LYS A 18 2.03 -9.64 7.55
N LEU A 19 2.77 -10.64 7.06
CA LEU A 19 2.59 -11.24 5.73
C LEU A 19 1.13 -11.55 5.35
N PRO A 20 0.26 -12.08 6.24
CA PRO A 20 -1.15 -12.35 5.90
C PRO A 20 -2.00 -11.10 5.62
N HIS A 21 -1.54 -9.91 6.04
CA HIS A 21 -2.25 -8.63 5.88
C HIS A 21 -1.58 -7.70 4.87
N LEU A 22 -0.52 -8.16 4.21
CA LEU A 22 0.15 -7.45 3.13
C LEU A 22 -0.45 -7.85 1.79
N PHE A 23 -0.71 -6.86 0.95
CA PHE A 23 -1.11 -7.08 -0.44
C PHE A 23 0.09 -6.85 -1.35
N LEU A 24 0.59 -7.91 -2.00
CA LEU A 24 1.65 -7.80 -2.98
C LEU A 24 1.06 -7.37 -4.33
N SER A 25 1.40 -6.15 -4.77
CA SER A 25 0.84 -5.59 -5.99
C SER A 25 1.76 -5.75 -7.19
N ASN A 26 3.07 -5.55 -7.03
CA ASN A 26 4.02 -5.58 -8.15
C ASN A 26 5.36 -6.19 -7.76
N ILE A 27 6.03 -6.78 -8.74
CA ILE A 27 7.42 -7.22 -8.67
C ILE A 27 8.25 -6.31 -9.57
N MET A 28 9.31 -5.73 -9.01
CA MET A 28 10.24 -4.86 -9.74
C MET A 28 11.30 -5.74 -10.43
N PRO A 29 11.36 -5.78 -11.77
CA PRO A 29 12.41 -6.50 -12.49
C PRO A 29 13.80 -6.03 -12.07
N GLY A 30 14.71 -6.99 -11.87
CA GLY A 30 16.13 -6.76 -11.65
C GLY A 30 16.92 -6.83 -12.95
N PRO A 31 18.23 -6.50 -12.93
CA PRO A 31 19.08 -6.23 -11.76
C PRO A 31 19.26 -4.73 -11.44
N GLN A 32 18.78 -3.84 -12.29
CA GLN A 32 19.01 -2.40 -12.15
C GLN A 32 18.06 -1.79 -11.11
N ALA A 33 18.51 -0.72 -10.45
CA ALA A 33 17.64 0.06 -9.57
C ALA A 33 16.44 0.59 -10.38
N ALA A 34 15.24 0.46 -9.82
CA ALA A 34 14.04 0.99 -10.47
C ALA A 34 14.17 2.51 -10.57
N ASN A 35 14.04 3.04 -11.79
CA ASN A 35 14.00 4.49 -12.02
C ASN A 35 12.58 5.03 -11.72
N MET A 36 12.46 6.36 -11.58
CA MET A 36 11.17 6.99 -11.28
C MET A 36 10.08 6.63 -12.29
N THR A 37 10.39 6.60 -13.59
CA THR A 37 9.43 6.27 -14.65
C THR A 37 8.86 4.87 -14.48
N MET A 38 9.71 3.88 -14.21
CA MET A 38 9.32 2.50 -13.96
C MET A 38 8.45 2.36 -12.71
N ILE A 39 8.81 3.05 -11.62
CA ILE A 39 8.01 3.08 -10.39
C ILE A 39 6.64 3.70 -10.69
N SER A 40 6.58 4.83 -11.40
CA SER A 40 5.32 5.48 -11.79
C SER A 40 4.46 4.57 -12.63
N HIS A 41 5.01 3.86 -13.62
CA HIS A 41 4.24 2.91 -14.44
C HIS A 41 3.69 1.74 -13.62
N LEU A 42 4.44 1.23 -12.64
CA LEU A 42 3.99 0.13 -11.79
C LEU A 42 2.95 0.58 -10.75
N LEU A 43 3.02 1.84 -10.31
CA LEU A 43 2.02 2.41 -9.40
C LEU A 43 0.77 2.94 -10.12
N MET A 44 0.83 3.21 -11.42
CA MET A 44 -0.29 3.79 -12.18
C MET A 44 -1.60 2.99 -12.06
N PRO A 45 -1.62 1.66 -12.23
CA PRO A 45 -2.86 0.89 -12.07
C PRO A 45 -3.42 0.98 -10.63
N LEU A 46 -2.53 0.95 -9.63
CA LEU A 46 -2.94 1.12 -8.23
C LEU A 46 -3.54 2.50 -7.98
N VAL A 47 -2.93 3.55 -8.54
CA VAL A 47 -3.43 4.92 -8.40
C VAL A 47 -4.78 5.07 -9.09
N ASP A 48 -4.94 4.52 -10.29
CA ASP A 48 -6.18 4.55 -11.05
C ASP A 48 -7.32 3.83 -10.30
N ASP A 49 -7.04 2.66 -9.73
CA ASP A 49 -8.01 1.95 -8.89
C ASP A 49 -8.39 2.75 -7.64
N LEU A 50 -7.39 3.36 -6.99
CA LEU A 50 -7.58 4.13 -5.77
C LEU A 50 -8.24 5.49 -6.00
N LEU A 51 -8.17 6.04 -7.21
CA LEU A 51 -8.85 7.29 -7.58
C LEU A 51 -10.37 7.16 -7.51
N HIS A 52 -10.92 5.95 -7.68
CA HIS A 52 -12.34 5.69 -7.43
C HIS A 52 -12.77 5.97 -5.97
N PHE A 53 -11.81 5.98 -5.04
CA PHE A 53 -12.01 6.25 -3.62
C PHE A 53 -11.50 7.63 -3.20
N LYS A 54 -11.26 8.53 -4.17
CA LYS A 54 -10.84 9.92 -3.92
C LYS A 54 -11.87 10.64 -3.04
N ASP A 55 -13.14 10.50 -3.41
CA ASP A 55 -14.26 10.99 -2.63
C ASP A 55 -14.76 9.88 -1.69
N PRO A 56 -15.32 10.22 -0.52
CA PRO A 56 -15.87 9.23 0.39
C PRO A 56 -16.95 8.40 -0.28
N VAL A 57 -16.83 7.08 -0.20
CA VAL A 57 -17.81 6.13 -0.73
C VAL A 57 -18.46 5.34 0.40
N GLU A 58 -19.71 4.97 0.22
CA GLU A 58 -20.45 4.15 1.18
C GLU A 58 -20.31 2.67 0.81
N ILE A 59 -19.69 1.87 1.70
CA ILE A 59 -19.53 0.43 1.49
C ILE A 59 -20.28 -0.36 2.57
N PRO A 60 -21.26 -1.20 2.19
CA PRO A 60 -21.91 -2.15 3.09
C PRO A 60 -20.89 -3.13 3.67
N THR A 61 -21.01 -3.39 4.97
CA THR A 61 -20.16 -4.38 5.65
C THR A 61 -21.02 -5.34 6.45
N PHE A 62 -20.49 -6.52 6.78
CA PHE A 62 -21.24 -7.53 7.53
C PHE A 62 -21.91 -6.98 8.81
N GLN A 63 -21.20 -6.12 9.55
CA GLN A 63 -21.70 -5.51 10.79
C GLN A 63 -22.53 -4.23 10.57
N ARG A 64 -22.48 -3.63 9.37
CA ARG A 64 -23.20 -2.39 9.02
C ARG A 64 -23.80 -2.55 7.61
N PRO A 65 -25.00 -3.15 7.51
CA PRO A 65 -25.68 -3.36 6.22
C PRO A 65 -26.00 -2.06 5.50
N ASN A 66 -26.29 -1.00 6.27
CA ASN A 66 -26.58 0.33 5.75
C ASN A 66 -25.35 1.05 5.17
N GLY A 67 -24.16 0.45 5.22
CA GLY A 67 -22.94 1.08 4.74
C GLY A 67 -22.07 1.66 5.86
N ARG A 68 -20.80 1.85 5.51
CA ARG A 68 -19.88 2.75 6.21
C ARG A 68 -19.29 3.69 5.17
N MET A 69 -19.29 4.98 5.48
CA MET A 69 -18.53 5.96 4.73
C MET A 69 -17.05 5.68 4.93
N ILE A 70 -16.35 5.39 3.84
CA ILE A 70 -14.92 5.17 3.82
C ILE A 70 -14.24 6.13 2.85
N GLN A 71 -13.04 6.55 3.19
CA GLN A 71 -12.14 7.26 2.30
C GLN A 71 -10.80 6.54 2.34
N VAL A 72 -10.23 6.27 1.16
CA VAL A 72 -8.91 5.63 1.06
C VAL A 72 -7.86 6.72 0.85
N ARG A 73 -6.74 6.61 1.56
CA ARG A 73 -5.58 7.49 1.38
C ARG A 73 -4.35 6.64 1.13
N LEU A 74 -3.63 6.96 0.06
CA LEU A 74 -2.40 6.28 -0.30
C LEU A 74 -1.20 7.03 0.28
N LEU A 75 -0.36 6.30 1.02
CA LEU A 75 0.97 6.76 1.43
C LEU A 75 1.99 5.84 0.79
N THR A 76 2.87 6.39 -0.05
CA THR A 76 3.89 5.63 -0.76
C THR A 76 5.27 5.96 -0.19
N ILE A 77 6.03 4.94 0.22
CA ILE A 77 7.42 5.06 0.61
C ILE A 77 8.25 4.27 -0.40
N VAL A 78 9.18 4.95 -1.08
CA VAL A 78 10.07 4.34 -2.06
C VAL A 78 11.50 4.51 -1.59
N GLY A 79 12.24 3.41 -1.53
CA GLY A 79 13.63 3.39 -1.13
C GLY A 79 14.13 1.97 -1.03
N ASP A 80 15.41 1.79 -0.66
CA ASP A 80 15.89 0.48 -0.24
C ASP A 80 15.17 0.00 1.05
N SER A 81 15.35 -1.28 1.38
CA SER A 81 14.71 -1.87 2.57
C SER A 81 15.11 -1.13 3.87
N GLY A 82 16.34 -0.66 3.99
CA GLY A 82 16.80 0.04 5.19
C GLY A 82 16.14 1.41 5.37
N ALA A 83 16.06 2.20 4.30
CA ALA A 83 15.41 3.50 4.28
C ALA A 83 13.90 3.37 4.49
N THR A 84 13.25 2.44 3.78
CA THR A 84 11.81 2.21 3.90
C THR A 84 11.43 1.70 5.29
N HIS A 85 12.25 0.84 5.91
CA HIS A 85 11.99 0.39 7.27
C HIS A 85 12.03 1.52 8.30
N LYS A 86 13.02 2.42 8.21
CA LYS A 86 13.13 3.58 9.11
C LYS A 86 11.94 4.52 8.99
N VAL A 87 11.51 4.83 7.77
CA VAL A 87 10.40 5.76 7.52
C VAL A 87 9.05 5.11 7.82
N GLY A 88 8.89 3.83 7.50
CA GLY A 88 7.64 3.09 7.69
C GLY A 88 7.37 2.63 9.12
N GLY A 89 8.25 2.93 10.08
CA GLY A 89 8.10 2.49 11.47
C GLY A 89 8.32 0.99 11.66
N PHE A 90 8.97 0.32 10.70
CA PHE A 90 9.45 -1.05 10.87
C PHE A 90 10.68 -0.98 11.77
N ALA A 91 10.44 -1.07 13.08
CA ALA A 91 11.50 -1.07 14.09
C ALA A 91 12.55 -2.14 13.72
N SER A 92 13.81 -1.71 13.67
CA SER A 92 14.95 -2.53 13.27
C SER A 92 14.98 -3.83 14.08
N HIS A 93 14.68 -4.95 13.42
CA HIS A 93 15.06 -6.27 13.90
C HIS A 93 15.84 -6.99 12.80
#